data_AF-A0A257LUR7-F1
#
_entry.id   AF-A0A257LUR7-F1
#
_cell.length_a   1.000
_cell.length_b   1.000
_cell.length_c   1.000
_cell.angle_alpha   90.00
_cell.angle_beta   90.00
_cell.angle_gamma   90.00
#
_symmetry.space_group_name_H-M   'P 1'
#
loop_
_entity.id
_entity.type
_entity.pdbx_description
1 polymer ?
#
loop_
_entity_poly.entity_id
_entity_poly.type
_entity_poly.pdbx_seq_one_letter_code
_entity_poly.pdbx_strand_id
1 'polypeptide(L)'
;MRAIWRGTITFALVNIPVKLYTAVHSRAISFKSLCPDCRSPLRYKKWCDHCNKEVHKPLKGYEISKGEYVIVEDTDFESVKIKSTHMIEIMEFVPRELLSMIFHEKSFYIAPDGESAKVYSVFYHALRELNRIAIGRFTFHNREYIVAIEAGDNCLYLHFVYYPMEVKPSMGITEVISLPSPNSEELALAKELITRLTKEKLDLTKFKDRYTEGLLKIIKSKAKGERLLESNDYLFEPKLDGIRAIIEKCGTSINIINRRGNTVTYKYPEIARDIDLHGDTAVLDGEIVIVEGGRPNFYRIEERELISDPLRIEVLSELHPATYYVFDILYANDESLLCKPLEERKELLKIIVQPHPRVDLCLYTEDGKALFNSIKSFNLEGVIAKLKGSPYEPGKRSRCWLKIKNYKTIDAIICGYTYGKGIRSPYFGALVLGLYKGSKLVYIGKVGTGWTEPQLKRLLEILKTLQINTPHFDIPYEVTWVRPCLVAVIQYIEWTQDLRLRNPSFKRLRFDKSPEDCKFNEAITTVKG
;
A
#
# COMPACT_ATOMS: atom_id res chain seq x y z
N MET A 1 32.10 16.93 -25.97
CA MET A 1 30.88 16.75 -25.14
C MET A 1 31.04 17.52 -23.83
N ARG A 2 29.95 17.93 -23.15
CA ARG A 2 30.01 18.59 -21.81
C ARG A 2 29.84 17.53 -20.71
N ALA A 3 30.63 17.63 -19.63
CA ALA A 3 30.49 16.73 -18.48
C ALA A 3 29.12 16.93 -17.81
N ILE A 4 28.42 15.82 -17.54
CA ILE A 4 27.11 15.82 -16.87
C ILE A 4 27.23 15.71 -15.35
N TRP A 5 28.39 15.28 -14.85
CA TRP A 5 28.68 15.13 -13.42
C TRP A 5 30.19 15.13 -13.16
N ARG A 6 30.58 15.57 -11.96
CA ARG A 6 31.94 15.51 -11.42
C ARG A 6 31.89 14.94 -10.00
N GLY A 7 32.87 14.12 -9.65
CA GLY A 7 32.99 13.54 -8.31
C GLY A 7 34.13 12.55 -8.22
N THR A 8 34.11 11.66 -7.23
CA THR A 8 35.26 10.81 -6.90
C THR A 8 34.88 9.32 -6.87
N ILE A 9 35.66 8.46 -7.51
CA ILE A 9 35.57 7.00 -7.31
C ILE A 9 36.38 6.65 -6.06
N THR A 10 35.78 5.93 -5.13
CA THR A 10 36.42 5.57 -3.86
C THR A 10 36.41 4.06 -3.65
N PHE A 11 37.54 3.52 -3.21
CA PHE A 11 37.65 2.13 -2.76
C PHE A 11 38.84 1.97 -1.80
N ALA A 12 38.60 1.31 -0.66
CA ALA A 12 39.56 1.24 0.45
C ALA A 12 40.08 2.63 0.86
N LEU A 13 41.33 2.97 0.53
CA LEU A 13 41.97 4.27 0.81
C LEU A 13 42.22 5.12 -0.45
N VAL A 14 41.78 4.64 -1.62
CA VAL A 14 42.03 5.28 -2.92
C VAL A 14 40.87 6.20 -3.29
N ASN A 15 41.18 7.41 -3.73
CA ASN A 15 40.24 8.43 -4.18
C ASN A 15 40.63 8.91 -5.58
N ILE A 16 39.74 8.74 -6.56
CA ILE A 16 40.00 9.07 -7.97
C ILE A 16 38.98 10.11 -8.45
N PRO A 17 39.35 11.39 -8.51
CA PRO A 17 38.52 12.44 -9.11
C PRO A 17 38.24 12.17 -10.59
N VAL A 18 36.97 12.23 -10.99
CA VAL A 18 36.54 11.91 -12.35
C VAL A 18 35.38 12.80 -12.82
N LYS A 19 35.28 12.95 -14.14
CA LYS A 19 34.14 13.53 -14.84
C LYS A 19 33.35 12.42 -15.55
N LEU A 20 32.02 12.54 -15.55
CA LEU A 20 31.12 11.67 -16.32
C LEU A 20 30.60 12.39 -17.57
N TYR A 21 30.60 11.68 -18.69
CA TYR A 21 30.03 12.12 -19.97
C TYR A 21 28.99 11.12 -20.49
N THR A 22 27.91 11.61 -21.09
CA THR A 22 26.85 10.77 -21.68
C THR A 22 27.38 10.02 -22.91
N ALA A 23 27.23 8.68 -22.96
CA ALA A 23 27.67 7.89 -24.12
C ALA A 23 26.60 7.70 -25.21
N VAL A 24 25.37 8.19 -25.00
CA VAL A 24 24.23 8.00 -25.91
C VAL A 24 23.52 9.33 -26.19
N HIS A 25 23.35 9.68 -27.47
CA HIS A 25 22.38 10.68 -27.91
C HIS A 25 21.31 9.97 -28.74
N SER A 26 20.04 10.12 -28.35
CA SER A 26 18.90 9.71 -29.17
C SER A 26 18.99 10.45 -30.52
N ARG A 27 19.13 9.70 -31.62
CA ARG A 27 18.94 10.23 -32.99
C ARG A 27 17.45 10.29 -33.38
N ALA A 28 16.54 10.33 -32.42
CA ALA A 28 15.13 10.57 -32.73
C ALA A 28 14.96 12.01 -33.20
N ILE A 29 14.47 12.18 -34.43
CA ILE A 29 13.92 13.46 -34.89
C ILE A 29 12.79 13.81 -33.92
N SER A 30 12.91 14.92 -33.19
CA SER A 30 11.87 15.34 -32.26
C SER A 30 10.74 15.98 -33.06
N PHE A 31 9.58 15.34 -33.10
CA PHE A 31 8.38 15.90 -33.70
C PHE A 31 7.62 16.70 -32.62
N LYS A 32 7.24 17.94 -32.94
CA LYS A 32 6.20 18.64 -32.17
C LYS A 32 4.86 18.18 -32.69
N SER A 33 3.98 17.73 -31.81
CA SER A 33 2.58 17.47 -32.19
C SER A 33 1.94 18.78 -32.61
N LEU A 34 1.45 18.85 -33.85
CA LEU A 34 0.78 20.04 -34.39
C LEU A 34 -0.73 19.79 -34.46
N CYS A 35 -1.52 20.86 -34.33
CA CYS A 35 -2.95 20.81 -34.59
C CYS A 35 -3.20 20.48 -36.08
N PRO A 36 -4.07 19.50 -36.41
CA PRO A 36 -4.33 19.12 -37.80
C PRO A 36 -4.92 20.28 -38.63
N ASP A 37 -5.70 21.18 -38.01
CA ASP A 37 -6.38 22.26 -38.72
C ASP A 37 -5.47 23.48 -38.94
N CYS A 38 -4.81 23.96 -37.88
CA CYS A 38 -4.06 25.22 -37.90
C CYS A 38 -2.54 25.05 -37.87
N ARG A 39 -2.04 23.81 -37.83
CA ARG A 39 -0.60 23.46 -37.82
C ARG A 39 0.21 24.09 -36.68
N SER A 40 -0.45 24.64 -35.67
CA SER A 40 0.20 25.21 -34.50
C SER A 40 0.64 24.11 -33.52
N PRO A 41 1.73 24.30 -32.74
CA PRO A 41 2.16 23.32 -31.75
C PRO A 41 1.12 23.12 -30.63
N LEU A 42 0.77 21.87 -30.37
CA LEU A 42 -0.12 21.51 -29.27
C LEU A 42 0.56 21.74 -27.92
N ARG A 43 -0.20 22.23 -26.95
CA ARG A 43 0.20 22.36 -25.55
C ARG A 43 -0.60 21.39 -24.71
N TYR A 44 0.09 20.56 -23.93
CA TYR A 44 -0.57 19.65 -23.00
C TYR A 44 -1.08 20.41 -21.77
N LYS A 45 -2.40 20.39 -21.58
CA LYS A 45 -3.05 20.84 -20.37
C LYS A 45 -3.45 19.62 -19.54
N LYS A 46 -3.17 19.65 -18.24
CA LYS A 46 -3.62 18.59 -17.33
C LYS A 46 -5.06 18.92 -16.94
N TRP A 47 -6.01 18.17 -17.48
CA TRP A 47 -7.43 18.39 -17.25
C TRP A 47 -7.96 17.43 -16.19
N CYS A 48 -8.85 17.90 -15.33
CA CYS A 48 -9.60 17.06 -14.42
C CYS A 48 -11.04 16.97 -14.89
N ASP A 49 -11.44 15.81 -15.42
CA ASP A 49 -12.82 15.58 -15.92
C ASP A 49 -13.87 15.77 -14.82
N HIS A 50 -13.51 15.48 -13.57
CA HIS A 50 -14.42 15.64 -12.43
C HIS A 50 -14.69 17.11 -12.08
N CYS A 51 -13.65 17.95 -12.10
CA CYS A 51 -13.78 19.36 -11.74
C CYS A 51 -14.03 20.25 -12.97
N ASN A 52 -14.08 19.63 -14.16
CA ASN A 52 -14.17 20.27 -15.46
C ASN A 52 -13.25 21.49 -15.60
N LYS A 53 -12.01 21.36 -15.11
CA LYS A 53 -11.03 22.45 -15.09
C LYS A 53 -9.61 21.97 -15.28
N GLU A 54 -8.77 22.88 -15.73
CA GLU A 54 -7.33 22.69 -15.82
C GLU A 54 -6.71 22.66 -14.41
N VAL A 55 -5.78 21.71 -14.18
CA VAL A 55 -5.08 21.50 -12.92
C VAL A 55 -3.59 21.78 -13.14
N HIS A 56 -3.13 22.91 -12.62
CA HIS A 56 -1.73 23.31 -12.76
C HIS A 56 -0.77 22.45 -11.90
N LYS A 57 -1.17 22.07 -10.68
CA LYS A 57 -0.35 21.28 -9.76
C LYS A 57 -1.11 20.03 -9.28
N PRO A 58 -1.05 18.91 -10.04
CA PRO A 58 -1.70 17.66 -9.63
C PRO A 58 -0.98 17.03 -8.42
N LEU A 59 -1.76 16.42 -7.53
CA LEU A 59 -1.23 15.62 -6.42
C LEU A 59 -0.69 14.27 -6.94
N LYS A 60 0.31 13.72 -6.26
CA LYS A 60 0.82 12.37 -6.54
C LYS A 60 0.09 11.37 -5.64
N GLY A 61 -0.72 10.51 -6.23
CA GLY A 61 -1.43 9.43 -5.53
C GLY A 61 -0.73 8.10 -5.72
N TYR A 62 -0.46 7.37 -4.64
CA TYR A 62 -0.08 5.95 -4.69
C TYR A 62 -1.33 5.10 -4.49
N GLU A 63 -1.71 4.35 -5.52
CA GLU A 63 -2.90 3.49 -5.48
C GLU A 63 -2.63 2.25 -4.60
N ILE A 64 -3.30 2.16 -3.45
CA ILE A 64 -3.19 1.00 -2.55
C ILE A 64 -4.15 -0.11 -2.99
N SER A 65 -5.33 0.29 -3.47
CA SER A 65 -6.38 -0.57 -3.98
C SER A 65 -7.15 0.19 -5.05
N LYS A 66 -7.91 -0.50 -5.91
CA LYS A 66 -8.59 0.10 -7.06
C LYS A 66 -9.42 1.33 -6.62
N GLY A 67 -8.97 2.53 -7.01
CA GLY A 67 -9.62 3.81 -6.67
C GLY A 67 -9.32 4.37 -5.27
N GLU A 68 -8.46 3.74 -4.46
CA GLU A 68 -7.97 4.26 -3.18
C GLU A 68 -6.51 4.70 -3.28
N TYR A 69 -6.26 5.99 -3.08
CA TYR A 69 -4.94 6.60 -3.24
C TYR A 69 -4.43 7.19 -1.92
N VAL A 70 -3.18 6.90 -1.56
CA VAL A 70 -2.45 7.71 -0.58
C VAL A 70 -1.86 8.90 -1.29
N ILE A 71 -2.14 10.11 -0.79
CA ILE A 71 -1.48 11.31 -1.28
C ILE A 71 -0.05 11.33 -0.74
N VAL A 72 0.91 11.33 -1.66
CA VAL A 72 2.35 11.47 -1.38
C VAL A 72 2.72 12.91 -1.71
N GLU A 73 3.06 13.67 -0.67
CA GLU A 73 3.39 15.08 -0.74
C GLU A 73 4.88 15.28 -1.04
N ASP A 74 5.26 16.47 -1.52
CA ASP A 74 6.65 16.80 -1.84
C ASP A 74 7.58 16.62 -0.62
N THR A 75 7.08 16.87 0.59
CA THR A 75 7.75 16.63 1.88
C THR A 75 8.04 15.14 2.16
N ASP A 76 7.16 14.23 1.73
CA ASP A 76 7.40 12.79 1.87
C ASP A 76 8.58 12.35 0.99
N PHE A 77 8.66 12.89 -0.25
CA PHE A 77 9.81 12.62 -1.12
C PHE A 77 11.10 13.16 -0.52
N GLU A 78 11.06 14.35 0.08
CA GLU A 78 12.23 14.97 0.73
C GLU A 78 12.73 14.18 1.93
N SER A 79 11.84 13.61 2.74
CA SER A 79 12.21 12.79 3.89
C SER A 79 12.94 11.48 3.53
N VAL A 80 12.84 11.04 2.26
CA VAL A 80 13.47 9.82 1.75
C VAL A 80 14.65 10.12 0.79
N LYS A 81 14.85 11.39 0.40
CA LYS A 81 15.97 11.78 -0.46
C LYS A 81 17.30 11.42 0.21
N ILE A 82 18.03 10.51 -0.42
CA ILE A 82 19.44 10.27 -0.10
C ILE A 82 20.23 11.43 -0.71
N LYS A 83 20.97 12.17 0.12
CA LYS A 83 21.84 13.25 -0.37
C LYS A 83 22.85 12.68 -1.38
N SER A 84 23.01 13.34 -2.52
CA SER A 84 24.08 13.02 -3.48
C SER A 84 25.43 13.13 -2.75
N THR A 85 26.14 12.01 -2.67
CA THR A 85 27.45 11.95 -2.02
C THR A 85 28.58 12.46 -2.90
N HIS A 86 28.31 12.75 -4.19
CA HIS A 86 29.33 13.02 -5.21
C HIS A 86 30.44 11.95 -5.27
N MET A 87 30.10 10.71 -4.88
CA MET A 87 31.01 9.58 -4.85
C MET A 87 30.43 8.38 -5.60
N ILE A 88 31.32 7.63 -6.25
CA ILE A 88 31.06 6.27 -6.73
C ILE A 88 31.84 5.33 -5.82
N GLU A 89 31.14 4.57 -4.99
CA GLU A 89 31.75 3.66 -4.01
C GLU A 89 31.87 2.27 -4.64
N ILE A 90 33.09 1.75 -4.81
CA ILE A 90 33.31 0.38 -5.28
C ILE A 90 33.14 -0.58 -4.10
N MET A 91 32.29 -1.58 -4.29
CA MET A 91 31.98 -2.59 -3.28
C MET A 91 32.77 -3.88 -3.50
N GLU A 92 32.95 -4.28 -4.75
CA GLU A 92 33.62 -5.53 -5.11
C GLU A 92 34.10 -5.52 -6.57
N PHE A 93 34.98 -6.46 -6.90
CA PHE A 93 35.40 -6.73 -8.28
C PHE A 93 34.93 -8.11 -8.71
N VAL A 94 34.54 -8.26 -9.97
CA VAL A 94 34.08 -9.54 -10.52
C VAL A 94 34.72 -9.81 -11.89
N PRO A 95 34.77 -11.08 -12.37
CA PRO A 95 35.29 -11.40 -13.69
C PRO A 95 34.58 -10.63 -14.81
N ARG A 96 35.34 -10.13 -15.80
CA ARG A 96 34.79 -9.35 -16.91
C ARG A 96 33.71 -10.08 -17.71
N GLU A 97 33.80 -11.40 -17.81
CA GLU A 97 32.82 -12.24 -18.51
C GLU A 97 31.41 -12.13 -17.93
N LEU A 98 31.29 -11.82 -16.63
CA LEU A 98 30.00 -11.57 -16.00
C LEU A 98 29.34 -10.29 -16.51
N LEU A 99 30.09 -9.35 -17.09
CA LEU A 99 29.53 -8.18 -17.77
C LEU A 99 28.62 -8.60 -18.92
N SER A 100 28.99 -9.65 -19.68
CA SER A 100 28.14 -10.17 -20.77
C SER A 100 26.80 -10.74 -20.27
N MET A 101 26.72 -11.08 -18.98
CA MET A 101 25.51 -11.57 -18.30
C MET A 101 24.74 -10.45 -17.55
N ILE A 102 25.27 -9.23 -17.54
CA ILE A 102 24.71 -8.03 -16.91
C ILE A 102 24.23 -7.08 -18.03
N PHE A 103 22.94 -6.76 -18.12
CA PHE A 103 22.43 -5.88 -19.19
C PHE A 103 22.33 -4.38 -18.75
N HIS A 104 22.41 -3.41 -19.69
CA HIS A 104 22.62 -1.97 -19.42
C HIS A 104 21.65 -1.00 -20.15
N GLU A 105 21.10 0.00 -19.44
CA GLU A 105 20.23 1.07 -19.98
C GLU A 105 21.03 2.28 -20.53
N LYS A 106 22.04 2.73 -19.77
CA LYS A 106 22.86 3.91 -20.08
C LYS A 106 24.31 3.65 -19.74
N SER A 107 25.15 3.95 -20.70
CA SER A 107 26.60 3.94 -20.53
C SER A 107 27.11 5.37 -20.45
N PHE A 108 28.14 5.54 -19.64
CA PHE A 108 28.82 6.81 -19.44
C PHE A 108 30.32 6.59 -19.61
N TYR A 109 30.99 7.61 -20.11
CA TYR A 109 32.45 7.66 -20.10
C TYR A 109 32.92 8.31 -18.81
N ILE A 110 33.91 7.70 -18.17
CA ILE A 110 34.66 8.28 -17.06
C ILE A 110 35.98 8.80 -17.61
N ALA A 111 36.29 10.06 -17.33
CA ALA A 111 37.61 10.66 -17.59
C ALA A 111 38.20 11.19 -16.28
N PRO A 112 39.54 11.20 -16.12
CA PRO A 112 40.16 11.82 -14.94
C PRO A 112 39.84 13.32 -14.88
N ASP A 113 39.67 13.85 -13.66
CA ASP A 113 39.53 15.28 -13.41
C ASP A 113 40.80 15.84 -12.75
N GLY A 114 41.29 16.99 -13.22
CA GLY A 114 42.51 17.63 -12.71
C GLY A 114 43.77 16.75 -12.81
N GLU A 115 44.57 16.73 -11.74
CA GLU A 115 45.86 16.01 -11.67
C GLU A 115 45.72 14.49 -11.38
N SER A 116 44.51 13.95 -11.38
CA SER A 116 44.23 12.54 -11.05
C SER A 116 44.64 11.52 -12.11
N ALA A 117 45.20 11.97 -13.24
CA ALA A 117 45.52 11.13 -14.40
C ALA A 117 46.40 9.91 -14.05
N LYS A 118 47.35 10.07 -13.12
CA LYS A 118 48.24 8.98 -12.68
C LYS A 118 47.49 7.88 -11.93
N VAL A 119 46.66 8.25 -10.95
CA VAL A 119 45.87 7.32 -10.14
C VAL A 119 44.78 6.65 -10.99
N TYR A 120 44.15 7.42 -11.88
CA TYR A 120 43.21 6.90 -12.88
C TYR A 120 43.88 5.86 -13.80
N SER A 121 45.10 6.14 -14.27
CA SER A 121 45.87 5.22 -15.12
C SER A 121 46.15 3.89 -14.41
N VAL A 122 46.58 3.93 -13.15
CA VAL A 122 46.79 2.73 -12.32
C VAL A 122 45.52 1.89 -12.22
N PHE A 123 44.37 2.51 -11.93
CA PHE A 123 43.10 1.79 -11.81
C PHE A 123 42.63 1.20 -13.15
N TYR A 124 42.75 1.96 -14.24
CA TYR A 124 42.44 1.51 -15.59
C TYR A 124 43.28 0.29 -16.02
N HIS A 125 44.61 0.38 -15.86
CA HIS A 125 45.53 -0.70 -16.22
C HIS A 125 45.31 -1.94 -15.34
N ALA A 126 45.05 -1.76 -14.04
CA ALA A 126 44.81 -2.89 -13.14
C ALA A 126 43.52 -3.67 -13.50
N LEU A 127 42.43 -2.98 -13.86
CA LEU A 127 41.21 -3.64 -14.35
C LEU A 127 41.42 -4.37 -15.67
N ARG A 128 42.20 -3.77 -16.59
CA ARG A 128 42.50 -4.32 -17.92
C ARG A 128 43.38 -5.57 -17.83
N GLU A 129 44.47 -5.53 -17.06
CA GLU A 129 45.40 -6.64 -16.91
C GLU A 129 44.81 -7.82 -16.13
N LEU A 130 43.97 -7.55 -15.11
CA LEU A 130 43.31 -8.60 -14.33
C LEU A 130 42.02 -9.11 -14.98
N ASN A 131 41.57 -8.53 -16.08
CA ASN A 131 40.30 -8.84 -16.74
C ASN A 131 39.11 -8.83 -15.75
N ARG A 132 38.95 -7.71 -15.03
CA ARG A 132 37.91 -7.51 -14.00
C ARG A 132 37.04 -6.30 -14.30
N ILE A 133 35.84 -6.30 -13.74
CA ILE A 133 34.97 -5.12 -13.62
C ILE A 133 34.78 -4.77 -12.15
N ALA A 134 34.63 -3.50 -11.85
CA ALA A 134 34.33 -3.01 -10.52
C ALA A 134 32.81 -2.80 -10.37
N ILE A 135 32.20 -3.37 -9.34
CA ILE A 135 30.79 -3.19 -9.00
C ILE A 135 30.69 -2.24 -7.82
N GLY A 136 29.85 -1.21 -7.98
CA GLY A 136 29.73 -0.14 -7.00
C GLY A 136 28.33 0.45 -6.88
N ARG A 137 28.20 1.42 -5.98
CA ARG A 137 27.01 2.25 -5.81
C ARG A 137 27.28 3.65 -6.29
N PHE A 138 26.29 4.22 -6.96
CA PHE A 138 26.36 5.59 -7.44
C PHE A 138 25.03 6.31 -7.24
N THR A 139 25.04 7.45 -6.55
CA THR A 139 23.85 8.29 -6.43
C THR A 139 23.81 9.30 -7.56
N PHE A 140 22.81 9.20 -8.44
CA PHE A 140 22.63 10.07 -9.59
C PHE A 140 21.18 10.60 -9.64
N HIS A 141 21.00 11.92 -9.75
CA HIS A 141 19.66 12.55 -9.78
C HIS A 141 18.72 12.07 -8.64
N ASN A 142 19.24 11.99 -7.40
CA ASN A 142 18.52 11.57 -6.20
C ASN A 142 18.01 10.11 -6.20
N ARG A 143 18.66 9.23 -6.98
CA ARG A 143 18.46 7.77 -6.91
C ARG A 143 19.81 7.06 -6.79
N GLU A 144 19.85 5.97 -6.02
CA GLU A 144 21.01 5.09 -5.92
C GLU A 144 20.94 4.03 -7.03
N TYR A 145 22.02 3.89 -7.79
CA TYR A 145 22.19 2.89 -8.85
C TYR A 145 23.30 1.93 -8.46
N ILE A 146 23.12 0.66 -8.84
CA ILE A 146 24.22 -0.29 -8.94
C ILE A 146 24.92 0.02 -10.27
N VAL A 147 26.23 0.18 -10.21
CA VAL A 147 27.04 0.52 -11.38
C VAL A 147 28.15 -0.51 -11.58
N ALA A 148 28.44 -0.79 -12.85
CA ALA A 148 29.61 -1.57 -13.26
C ALA A 148 30.60 -0.63 -13.95
N ILE A 149 31.87 -0.69 -13.55
CA ILE A 149 32.97 0.04 -14.17
C ILE A 149 33.91 -0.95 -14.84
N GLU A 150 34.18 -0.77 -16.13
CA GLU A 150 35.13 -1.59 -16.89
C GLU A 150 36.19 -0.75 -17.60
N ALA A 151 37.34 -1.37 -17.88
CA ALA A 151 38.38 -0.79 -18.71
C ALA A 151 38.06 -0.97 -20.20
N GLY A 152 37.77 0.14 -20.86
CA GLY A 152 37.56 0.24 -22.30
C GLY A 152 38.81 0.45 -23.13
N ASP A 153 38.64 0.87 -24.38
CA ASP A 153 39.78 1.08 -25.31
C ASP A 153 40.79 2.10 -24.75
N ASN A 154 40.33 3.30 -24.40
CA ASN A 154 41.16 4.40 -23.90
C ASN A 154 40.58 5.10 -22.65
N CYS A 155 39.51 4.57 -22.07
CA CYS A 155 38.90 5.13 -20.85
C CYS A 155 38.10 4.07 -20.07
N LEU A 156 37.64 4.44 -18.88
CA LEU A 156 36.74 3.63 -18.08
C LEU A 156 35.29 3.88 -18.54
N TYR A 157 34.54 2.79 -18.71
CA TYR A 157 33.10 2.84 -18.92
C TYR A 157 32.38 2.69 -17.59
N LEU A 158 31.31 3.44 -17.37
CA LEU A 158 30.36 3.22 -16.28
C LEU A 158 29.01 2.84 -16.85
N HIS A 159 28.47 1.72 -16.38
CA HIS A 159 27.16 1.23 -16.78
C HIS A 159 26.23 1.20 -15.58
N PHE A 160 25.02 1.74 -15.74
CA PHE A 160 23.94 1.44 -14.80
C PHE A 160 23.47 0.00 -15.05
N VAL A 161 23.27 -0.77 -13.99
CA VAL A 161 22.91 -2.19 -14.09
C VAL A 161 21.38 -2.33 -14.17
N TYR A 162 20.85 -2.78 -15.33
CA TYR A 162 19.62 -3.57 -15.67
C TYR A 162 19.13 -3.32 -17.16
N TYR A 163 19.01 -4.41 -17.96
CA TYR A 163 18.39 -4.67 -19.31
C TYR A 163 18.73 -3.79 -20.59
N PRO A 164 18.79 -4.36 -21.84
CA PRO A 164 19.61 -3.97 -23.04
C PRO A 164 19.06 -2.81 -23.93
N MET A 165 19.72 -2.16 -24.92
CA MET A 165 21.04 -2.14 -25.61
C MET A 165 21.23 -0.71 -26.22
N GLU A 166 22.48 -0.21 -26.35
CA GLU A 166 23.03 0.67 -27.43
C GLU A 166 24.24 1.47 -26.90
N VAL A 167 25.47 0.99 -27.15
CA VAL A 167 26.71 1.75 -26.90
C VAL A 167 27.44 1.94 -28.22
N LYS A 168 27.72 3.19 -28.57
CA LYS A 168 28.52 3.56 -29.76
C LYS A 168 29.97 3.87 -29.37
N PRO A 169 30.96 3.65 -30.25
CA PRO A 169 32.37 3.93 -29.99
C PRO A 169 32.65 5.38 -29.57
N SER A 170 33.72 5.58 -28.80
CA SER A 170 34.10 6.82 -28.11
C SER A 170 34.71 7.90 -29.00
N MET A 171 34.06 8.26 -30.11
CA MET A 171 34.55 9.32 -30.99
C MET A 171 33.90 10.67 -30.60
N GLY A 172 34.67 11.56 -29.96
CA GLY A 172 34.22 12.94 -29.63
C GLY A 172 34.56 13.48 -28.24
N ILE A 173 35.40 12.80 -27.46
CA ILE A 173 35.98 13.34 -26.22
C ILE A 173 37.35 13.95 -26.58
N THR A 174 37.48 15.27 -26.44
CA THR A 174 38.73 16.00 -26.69
C THR A 174 39.66 16.04 -25.47
N GLU A 175 39.19 15.61 -24.29
CA GLU A 175 39.98 15.44 -23.06
C GLU A 175 40.58 14.01 -22.93
N VAL A 176 40.70 13.24 -24.03
CA VAL A 176 41.40 11.94 -23.99
C VAL A 176 42.89 12.18 -23.85
N ILE A 177 43.39 11.94 -22.65
CA ILE A 177 44.78 12.15 -22.23
C ILE A 177 45.62 10.94 -22.68
N SER A 178 46.86 11.19 -23.14
CA SER A 178 47.86 10.13 -23.18
C SER A 178 48.07 9.62 -21.76
N LEU A 179 47.53 8.44 -21.46
CA LEU A 179 47.59 7.91 -20.10
C LEU A 179 49.08 7.73 -19.72
N PRO A 180 49.55 8.36 -18.63
CA PRO A 180 50.92 8.16 -18.19
C PRO A 180 51.08 6.69 -17.82
N SER A 181 52.21 6.08 -18.22
CA SER A 181 52.51 4.71 -17.83
C SER A 181 52.63 4.62 -16.31
N PRO A 182 51.86 3.75 -15.64
CA PRO A 182 51.97 3.59 -14.19
C PRO A 182 53.33 3.00 -13.84
N ASN A 183 53.87 3.34 -12.65
CA ASN A 183 55.06 2.66 -12.15
C ASN A 183 54.69 1.25 -11.64
N SER A 184 55.68 0.37 -11.54
CA SER A 184 55.49 -1.04 -11.21
C SER A 184 54.95 -1.27 -9.79
N GLU A 185 55.36 -0.44 -8.82
CA GLU A 185 54.95 -0.55 -7.41
C GLU A 185 53.49 -0.19 -7.18
N GLU A 186 53.02 0.93 -7.75
CA GLU A 186 51.61 1.36 -7.63
C GLU A 186 50.66 0.37 -8.33
N LEU A 187 51.08 -0.16 -9.48
CA LEU A 187 50.33 -1.18 -10.20
C LEU A 187 50.26 -2.51 -9.42
N ALA A 188 51.35 -2.91 -8.76
CA ALA A 188 51.37 -4.11 -7.92
C ALA A 188 50.40 -3.99 -6.73
N LEU A 189 50.41 -2.85 -6.04
CA LEU A 189 49.49 -2.59 -4.92
C LEU A 189 48.02 -2.59 -5.38
N ALA A 190 47.72 -1.94 -6.51
CA ALA A 190 46.37 -1.93 -7.07
C ALA A 190 45.88 -3.34 -7.42
N LYS A 191 46.77 -4.19 -7.98
CA LYS A 191 46.46 -5.59 -8.27
C LYS A 191 46.15 -6.40 -7.03
N GLU A 192 46.90 -6.22 -5.96
CA GLU A 192 46.67 -6.90 -4.67
C GLU A 192 45.28 -6.52 -4.10
N LEU A 193 44.95 -5.23 -4.08
CA LEU A 193 43.67 -4.73 -3.59
C LEU A 193 42.48 -5.27 -4.40
N ILE A 194 42.57 -5.25 -5.73
CA ILE A 194 41.53 -5.80 -6.62
C ILE A 194 41.36 -7.29 -6.37
N THR A 195 42.46 -8.03 -6.27
CA THR A 195 42.43 -9.48 -6.02
C THR A 195 41.77 -9.80 -4.68
N ARG A 196 42.13 -9.09 -3.61
CA ARG A 196 41.55 -9.29 -2.26
C ARG A 196 40.06 -8.97 -2.19
N LEU A 197 39.59 -8.01 -3.00
CA LEU A 197 38.19 -7.58 -3.05
C LEU A 197 37.39 -8.28 -4.16
N THR A 198 37.99 -9.23 -4.89
CA THR A 198 37.33 -9.99 -5.94
C THR A 198 36.41 -11.07 -5.35
N LYS A 199 35.20 -11.21 -5.89
CA LYS A 199 34.31 -12.36 -5.62
C LYS A 199 33.99 -13.12 -6.90
N GLU A 200 33.91 -14.45 -6.80
CA GLU A 200 33.62 -15.33 -7.94
C GLU A 200 32.15 -15.29 -8.38
N LYS A 201 31.22 -14.88 -7.50
CA LYS A 201 29.78 -14.83 -7.77
C LYS A 201 29.21 -13.47 -7.37
N LEU A 202 28.44 -12.86 -8.28
CA LEU A 202 27.69 -11.62 -8.04
C LEU A 202 26.34 -11.94 -7.39
N ASP A 203 26.16 -11.54 -6.13
CA ASP A 203 24.89 -11.69 -5.42
C ASP A 203 24.15 -10.35 -5.32
N LEU A 204 23.28 -10.10 -6.29
CA LEU A 204 22.49 -8.87 -6.38
C LEU A 204 21.45 -8.73 -5.24
N THR A 205 21.16 -9.79 -4.47
CA THR A 205 20.15 -9.75 -3.38
C THR A 205 20.60 -8.91 -2.18
N LYS A 206 21.90 -8.60 -2.09
CA LYS A 206 22.48 -7.75 -1.03
C LYS A 206 22.26 -6.25 -1.24
N PHE A 207 21.79 -5.85 -2.42
CA PHE A 207 21.58 -4.46 -2.79
C PHE A 207 20.08 -4.12 -2.65
N LYS A 208 19.74 -3.32 -1.63
CA LYS A 208 18.35 -2.93 -1.33
C LYS A 208 18.09 -1.52 -1.84
N ASP A 209 16.97 -1.33 -2.54
CA ASP A 209 16.49 0.01 -2.94
C ASP A 209 15.91 0.74 -1.71
N ARG A 210 16.79 1.40 -0.97
CA ARG A 210 16.47 2.12 0.27
C ARG A 210 15.51 3.28 0.05
N TYR A 211 15.52 3.87 -1.14
CA TYR A 211 14.60 4.96 -1.49
C TYR A 211 13.17 4.41 -1.66
N THR A 212 13.00 3.34 -2.42
CA THR A 212 11.70 2.70 -2.60
C THR A 212 11.21 2.08 -1.28
N GLU A 213 12.08 1.45 -0.50
CA GLU A 213 11.74 0.91 0.83
C GLU A 213 11.28 2.01 1.82
N GLY A 214 12.01 3.14 1.87
CA GLY A 214 11.66 4.29 2.70
C GLY A 214 10.33 4.92 2.31
N LEU A 215 10.11 5.13 1.01
CA LEU A 215 8.87 5.71 0.50
C LEU A 215 7.67 4.75 0.74
N LEU A 216 7.85 3.45 0.54
CA LEU A 216 6.84 2.45 0.86
C LEU A 216 6.51 2.39 2.35
N LYS A 217 7.47 2.66 3.25
CA LYS A 217 7.23 2.73 4.70
C LYS A 217 6.33 3.92 5.06
N ILE A 218 6.60 5.09 4.48
CA ILE A 218 5.77 6.30 4.67
C ILE A 218 4.38 6.08 4.11
N ILE A 219 4.27 5.55 2.88
CA ILE A 219 3.00 5.22 2.24
C ILE A 219 2.20 4.24 3.10
N LYS A 220 2.84 3.21 3.67
CA LYS A 220 2.18 2.24 4.57
C LYS A 220 1.71 2.86 5.88
N SER A 221 2.47 3.78 6.48
CA SER A 221 2.04 4.48 7.71
C SER A 221 0.87 5.41 7.43
N LYS A 222 0.92 6.18 6.33
CA LYS A 222 -0.24 6.98 5.86
C LYS A 222 -1.46 6.10 5.56
N ALA A 223 -1.25 4.94 4.95
CA ALA A 223 -2.32 3.97 4.67
C ALA A 223 -2.98 3.39 5.94
N LYS A 224 -2.27 3.36 7.07
CA LYS A 224 -2.79 2.91 8.36
C LYS A 224 -3.53 4.00 9.14
N GLY A 225 -3.52 5.24 8.66
CA GLY A 225 -4.21 6.36 9.31
C GLY A 225 -3.55 6.86 10.60
N GLU A 226 -2.32 6.41 10.93
CA GLU A 226 -1.65 6.78 12.19
C GLU A 226 -1.44 8.30 12.32
N ARG A 227 -1.10 8.98 11.22
CA ARG A 227 -0.99 10.45 11.18
C ARG A 227 -2.36 11.16 11.15
N LEU A 228 -3.41 10.48 10.69
CA LEU A 228 -4.78 11.03 10.72
C LEU A 228 -5.31 11.08 12.15
N LEU A 229 -5.01 10.08 12.98
CA LEU A 229 -5.42 10.03 14.40
C LEU A 229 -4.78 11.13 15.26
N GLU A 230 -3.78 11.83 14.75
CA GLU A 230 -3.09 12.96 15.39
C GLU A 230 -3.58 14.33 14.87
N SER A 231 -4.46 14.35 13.87
CA SER A 231 -4.90 15.59 13.24
C SER A 231 -6.00 16.26 14.06
N ASN A 232 -5.80 17.54 14.38
CA ASN A 232 -6.80 18.38 15.04
C ASN A 232 -7.93 18.86 14.10
N ASP A 233 -7.81 18.56 12.80
CA ASP A 233 -8.80 18.96 11.78
C ASP A 233 -10.00 18.01 11.73
N TYR A 234 -9.99 16.92 12.50
CA TYR A 234 -11.01 15.88 12.45
C TYR A 234 -11.69 15.68 13.81
N LEU A 235 -12.97 15.31 13.75
CA LEU A 235 -13.69 14.67 14.86
C LEU A 235 -13.67 13.15 14.62
N PHE A 236 -13.42 12.39 15.67
CA PHE A 236 -13.28 10.94 15.61
C PHE A 236 -14.44 10.25 16.31
N GLU A 237 -15.07 9.31 15.62
CA GLU A 237 -16.18 8.50 16.13
C GLU A 237 -15.85 7.01 16.05
N PRO A 238 -16.39 6.17 16.94
CA PRO A 238 -16.35 4.73 16.78
C PRO A 238 -16.91 4.34 15.41
N LYS A 239 -16.18 3.50 14.67
CA LYS A 239 -16.77 2.82 13.53
C LYS A 239 -17.61 1.67 14.06
N LEU A 240 -18.91 1.91 14.16
CA LEU A 240 -19.90 0.90 14.51
C LEU A 240 -20.03 -0.13 13.38
N ASP A 241 -20.31 -1.36 13.78
CA ASP A 241 -20.45 -2.53 12.90
C ASP A 241 -21.89 -3.00 12.95
N GLY A 242 -22.72 -2.41 12.10
CA GLY A 242 -24.16 -2.63 12.07
C GLY A 242 -24.74 -2.42 10.68
N ILE A 243 -25.96 -1.88 10.66
CA ILE A 243 -26.66 -1.49 9.44
C ILE A 243 -26.93 0.01 9.47
N ARG A 244 -26.34 0.73 8.53
CA ARG A 244 -26.63 2.16 8.33
C ARG A 244 -28.10 2.37 7.99
N ALA A 245 -28.72 3.31 8.70
CA ALA A 245 -30.11 3.70 8.49
C ALA A 245 -30.29 5.22 8.55
N ILE A 246 -31.14 5.73 7.67
CA ILE A 246 -31.70 7.07 7.74
C ILE A 246 -33.03 6.98 8.46
N ILE A 247 -33.24 7.80 9.49
CA ILE A 247 -34.55 7.93 10.13
C ILE A 247 -35.17 9.27 9.73
N GLU A 248 -36.37 9.22 9.17
CA GLU A 248 -37.17 10.40 8.83
C GLU A 248 -38.36 10.48 9.80
N LYS A 249 -38.50 11.64 10.46
CA LYS A 249 -39.64 12.00 11.31
C LYS A 249 -40.49 13.05 10.60
N CYS A 250 -41.80 12.81 10.57
CA CYS A 250 -42.80 13.80 10.15
C CYS A 250 -44.02 13.72 11.08
N GLY A 251 -44.16 14.70 11.97
CA GLY A 251 -45.11 14.65 13.07
C GLY A 251 -44.81 13.45 13.97
N THR A 252 -45.78 12.53 14.10
CA THR A 252 -45.65 11.27 14.84
C THR A 252 -45.19 10.10 13.98
N SER A 253 -45.04 10.29 12.67
CA SER A 253 -44.64 9.22 11.74
C SER A 253 -43.12 9.06 11.70
N ILE A 254 -42.65 7.83 11.82
CA ILE A 254 -41.23 7.45 11.77
C ILE A 254 -41.00 6.47 10.64
N ASN A 255 -40.09 6.82 9.73
CA ASN A 255 -39.63 5.95 8.66
C ASN A 255 -38.14 5.62 8.86
N ILE A 256 -37.82 4.33 8.90
CA ILE A 256 -36.44 3.85 8.94
C ILE A 256 -36.10 3.33 7.55
N ILE A 257 -35.10 3.94 6.90
CA ILE A 257 -34.69 3.65 5.54
C ILE A 257 -33.26 3.10 5.58
N ASN A 258 -33.07 1.87 5.08
CA ASN A 258 -31.73 1.29 5.06
C ASN A 258 -30.86 1.90 3.96
N ARG A 259 -29.57 1.57 3.96
CA ARG A 259 -28.60 2.02 2.94
C ARG A 259 -29.01 1.79 1.47
N ARG A 260 -29.88 0.81 1.19
CA ARG A 260 -30.36 0.50 -0.17
C ARG A 260 -31.56 1.36 -0.59
N GLY A 261 -32.08 2.19 0.31
CA GLY A 261 -33.28 3.01 0.07
C GLY A 261 -34.59 2.28 0.40
N ASN A 262 -34.54 1.11 1.03
CA ASN A 262 -35.75 0.37 1.40
C ASN A 262 -36.24 0.81 2.77
N THR A 263 -37.54 1.05 2.89
CA THR A 263 -38.20 1.22 4.19
C THR A 263 -38.21 -0.09 4.96
N VAL A 264 -37.61 -0.08 6.15
CA VAL A 264 -37.43 -1.22 7.05
C VAL A 264 -37.96 -0.96 8.45
N THR A 265 -38.82 0.06 8.63
CA THR A 265 -39.40 0.42 9.94
C THR A 265 -39.97 -0.79 10.67
N TYR A 266 -40.70 -1.67 9.97
CA TYR A 266 -41.32 -2.86 10.55
C TYR A 266 -40.32 -3.87 11.14
N LYS A 267 -39.03 -3.82 10.76
CA LYS A 267 -37.99 -4.71 11.31
C LYS A 267 -37.44 -4.24 12.66
N TYR A 268 -37.63 -2.96 12.96
CA TYR A 268 -37.11 -2.32 14.16
C TYR A 268 -38.23 -1.57 14.90
N PRO A 269 -39.33 -2.26 15.27
CA PRO A 269 -40.46 -1.64 15.94
C PRO A 269 -40.05 -0.97 17.26
N GLU A 270 -39.05 -1.50 17.97
CA GLU A 270 -38.51 -0.93 19.20
C GLU A 270 -37.87 0.45 18.98
N ILE A 271 -37.19 0.67 17.85
CA ILE A 271 -36.59 1.96 17.52
C ILE A 271 -37.67 2.96 17.12
N ALA A 272 -38.63 2.53 16.29
CA ALA A 272 -39.71 3.39 15.82
C ALA A 272 -40.66 3.83 16.95
N ARG A 273 -40.82 2.98 17.98
CA ARG A 273 -41.63 3.24 19.17
C ARG A 273 -40.94 4.19 20.14
N ASP A 274 -39.63 4.00 20.36
CA ASP A 274 -38.90 4.66 21.45
C ASP A 274 -38.13 5.92 21.00
N ILE A 275 -38.10 6.22 19.70
CA ILE A 275 -37.44 7.43 19.22
C ILE A 275 -38.20 8.69 19.66
N ASP A 276 -37.52 9.54 20.41
CA ASP A 276 -38.04 10.85 20.82
C ASP A 276 -37.14 11.97 20.30
N LEU A 277 -37.71 12.82 19.44
CA LEU A 277 -37.02 13.94 18.80
C LEU A 277 -37.79 15.23 19.05
N HIS A 278 -37.07 16.29 19.40
CA HIS A 278 -37.63 17.63 19.46
C HIS A 278 -37.95 18.17 18.05
N GLY A 279 -39.10 18.83 17.92
CA GLY A 279 -39.58 19.39 16.65
C GLY A 279 -40.38 18.38 15.82
N ASP A 280 -41.13 18.87 14.83
CA ASP A 280 -42.06 18.03 14.05
C ASP A 280 -41.40 17.29 12.89
N THR A 281 -40.32 17.84 12.33
CA THR A 281 -39.61 17.29 11.17
C THR A 281 -38.12 17.12 11.47
N ALA A 282 -37.59 15.93 11.19
CA ALA A 282 -36.17 15.64 11.33
C ALA A 282 -35.73 14.50 10.40
N VAL A 283 -34.49 14.56 9.89
CA VAL A 283 -33.85 13.47 9.17
C VAL A 283 -32.49 13.19 9.80
N LEU A 284 -32.32 11.98 10.31
CA LEU A 284 -31.14 11.51 11.04
C LEU A 284 -30.36 10.48 10.24
N ASP A 285 -29.04 10.45 10.42
CA ASP A 285 -28.17 9.41 9.88
C ASP A 285 -27.39 8.73 11.01
N GLY A 286 -27.35 7.40 10.96
CA GLY A 286 -26.92 6.60 12.09
C GLY A 286 -26.69 5.14 11.72
N GLU A 287 -26.23 4.37 12.70
CA GLU A 287 -26.00 2.94 12.58
C GLU A 287 -26.91 2.20 13.57
N ILE A 288 -27.69 1.24 13.06
CA ILE A 288 -28.43 0.30 13.89
C ILE A 288 -27.51 -0.86 14.27
N VAL A 289 -27.35 -1.11 15.56
CA VAL A 289 -26.53 -2.21 16.08
C VAL A 289 -27.32 -3.00 17.12
N ILE A 290 -26.96 -4.27 17.31
CA ILE A 290 -27.41 -5.07 18.45
C ILE A 290 -26.19 -5.30 19.32
N VAL A 291 -26.29 -5.00 20.62
CA VAL A 291 -25.18 -5.11 21.57
C VAL A 291 -25.42 -6.29 22.50
N GLU A 292 -24.45 -7.21 22.58
CA GLU A 292 -24.44 -8.32 23.54
C GLU A 292 -23.12 -8.28 24.34
N GLY A 293 -23.20 -8.43 25.67
CA GLY A 293 -22.00 -8.39 26.53
C GLY A 293 -21.19 -7.10 26.41
N GLY A 294 -21.84 -5.98 26.09
CA GLY A 294 -21.21 -4.67 25.88
C GLY A 294 -20.48 -4.50 24.54
N ARG A 295 -20.70 -5.39 23.56
CA ARG A 295 -20.09 -5.29 22.21
C ARG A 295 -21.13 -5.42 21.10
N PRO A 296 -20.98 -4.70 19.98
CA PRO A 296 -21.80 -4.91 18.79
C PRO A 296 -21.67 -6.36 18.30
N ASN A 297 -22.81 -7.01 18.04
CA ASN A 297 -22.89 -8.35 17.47
C ASN A 297 -23.48 -8.26 16.05
N PHE A 298 -22.60 -8.32 15.05
CA PHE A 298 -23.00 -8.24 13.65
C PHE A 298 -23.88 -9.42 13.19
N TYR A 299 -23.75 -10.60 13.81
CA TYR A 299 -24.57 -11.76 13.43
C TYR A 299 -26.04 -11.56 13.81
N ARG A 300 -26.29 -10.93 14.95
CA ARG A 300 -27.66 -10.61 15.39
C ARG A 300 -28.33 -9.63 14.45
N ILE A 301 -27.61 -8.59 14.02
CA ILE A 301 -28.18 -7.62 13.08
C ILE A 301 -28.36 -8.23 11.68
N GLU A 302 -27.47 -9.15 11.27
CA GLU A 302 -27.63 -9.89 10.01
C GLU A 302 -28.86 -10.83 10.05
N GLU A 303 -29.06 -11.56 11.16
CA GLU A 303 -30.27 -12.36 11.38
C GLU A 303 -31.52 -11.46 11.27
N ARG A 304 -31.47 -10.28 11.88
CA ARG A 304 -32.55 -9.29 11.83
C ARG A 304 -32.86 -8.83 10.40
N GLU A 305 -31.83 -8.60 9.60
CA GLU A 305 -31.98 -8.18 8.20
C GLU A 305 -32.56 -9.28 7.29
N LEU A 306 -32.43 -10.57 7.64
CA LEU A 306 -32.91 -11.68 6.82
C LEU A 306 -34.36 -12.09 7.12
N ILE A 307 -34.89 -11.71 8.28
CA ILE A 307 -36.24 -12.10 8.71
C ILE A 307 -37.29 -11.12 8.17
N SER A 308 -38.44 -11.66 7.77
CA SER A 308 -39.63 -10.90 7.34
C SER A 308 -40.92 -11.30 8.09
N ASP A 309 -40.89 -12.34 8.91
CA ASP A 309 -42.04 -12.79 9.70
C ASP A 309 -42.33 -11.84 10.88
N PRO A 310 -43.53 -11.23 10.98
CA PRO A 310 -43.84 -10.23 12.01
C PRO A 310 -43.74 -10.73 13.45
N LEU A 311 -44.15 -11.97 13.74
CA LEU A 311 -44.12 -12.53 15.10
C LEU A 311 -42.68 -12.75 15.55
N ARG A 312 -41.86 -13.34 14.68
CA ARG A 312 -40.43 -13.52 14.93
C ARG A 312 -39.72 -12.18 15.05
N ILE A 313 -40.17 -11.17 14.30
CA ILE A 313 -39.70 -9.79 14.46
C ILE A 313 -39.97 -9.32 15.89
N GLU A 314 -41.22 -9.28 16.35
CA GLU A 314 -41.56 -8.78 17.69
C GLU A 314 -40.80 -9.51 18.81
N VAL A 315 -40.69 -10.85 18.72
CA VAL A 315 -39.97 -11.65 19.73
C VAL A 315 -38.50 -11.28 19.80
N LEU A 316 -37.83 -11.16 18.65
CA LEU A 316 -36.40 -10.87 18.60
C LEU A 316 -36.09 -9.40 18.94
N SER A 317 -37.02 -8.45 18.72
CA SER A 317 -36.85 -7.06 19.19
C SER A 317 -36.87 -6.96 20.71
N GLU A 318 -37.54 -7.88 21.41
CA GLU A 318 -37.51 -7.94 22.87
C GLU A 318 -36.28 -8.71 23.40
N LEU A 319 -35.93 -9.84 22.76
CA LEU A 319 -34.79 -10.67 23.19
C LEU A 319 -33.42 -10.04 22.87
N HIS A 320 -33.29 -9.43 21.69
CA HIS A 320 -32.05 -8.87 21.16
C HIS A 320 -32.32 -7.47 20.59
N PRO A 321 -32.73 -6.53 21.46
CA PRO A 321 -33.19 -5.22 21.02
C PRO A 321 -32.08 -4.45 20.31
N ALA A 322 -32.44 -3.82 19.19
CA ALA A 322 -31.53 -2.96 18.45
C ALA A 322 -31.45 -1.56 19.08
N THR A 323 -30.28 -0.92 18.93
CA THR A 323 -30.04 0.47 19.29
C THR A 323 -29.60 1.23 18.05
N TYR A 324 -30.23 2.37 17.79
CA TYR A 324 -29.83 3.32 16.75
C TYR A 324 -28.84 4.34 17.32
N TYR A 325 -27.59 4.27 16.88
CA TYR A 325 -26.59 5.27 17.23
C TYR A 325 -26.56 6.36 16.18
N VAL A 326 -27.05 7.55 16.54
CA VAL A 326 -27.17 8.70 15.65
C VAL A 326 -25.84 9.43 15.56
N PHE A 327 -25.32 9.62 14.35
CA PHE A 327 -24.03 10.29 14.15
C PHE A 327 -24.11 11.53 13.26
N ASP A 328 -25.24 11.84 12.63
CA ASP A 328 -25.45 13.10 11.91
C ASP A 328 -26.94 13.46 11.81
N ILE A 329 -27.21 14.73 11.51
CA ILE A 329 -28.55 15.28 11.28
C ILE A 329 -28.55 16.04 9.96
N LEU A 330 -29.48 15.70 9.07
CA LEU A 330 -29.52 16.15 7.68
C LEU A 330 -30.59 17.22 7.44
N TYR A 331 -31.63 17.20 8.26
CA TYR A 331 -32.79 18.08 8.18
C TYR A 331 -33.41 18.21 9.57
N ALA A 332 -33.86 19.41 9.95
CA ALA A 332 -34.61 19.63 11.18
C ALA A 332 -35.40 20.94 11.09
N ASN A 333 -36.58 20.99 11.71
CA ASN A 333 -37.41 22.20 11.81
C ASN A 333 -37.60 22.90 10.45
N ASP A 334 -37.92 22.08 9.46
CA ASP A 334 -38.13 22.47 8.07
C ASP A 334 -36.92 23.05 7.31
N GLU A 335 -35.71 22.97 7.88
CA GLU A 335 -34.47 23.45 7.27
C GLU A 335 -33.53 22.29 6.88
N SER A 336 -32.94 22.40 5.68
CA SER A 336 -31.86 21.51 5.25
C SER A 336 -30.54 21.87 5.91
N LEU A 337 -29.90 20.87 6.53
CA LEU A 337 -28.64 21.04 7.26
C LEU A 337 -27.42 20.56 6.45
N LEU A 338 -27.63 20.04 5.23
CA LEU A 338 -26.58 19.40 4.43
C LEU A 338 -25.36 20.31 4.18
N CYS A 339 -25.59 21.61 4.01
CA CYS A 339 -24.53 22.58 3.76
C CYS A 339 -23.89 23.13 5.04
N LYS A 340 -24.48 22.89 6.23
CA LYS A 340 -23.93 23.38 7.49
C LYS A 340 -22.64 22.62 7.84
N PRO A 341 -21.65 23.28 8.47
CA PRO A 341 -20.48 22.62 9.05
C PRO A 341 -20.83 21.43 9.94
N LEU A 342 -19.98 20.41 9.96
CA LEU A 342 -20.15 19.19 10.76
C LEU A 342 -20.43 19.50 12.24
N GLU A 343 -19.71 20.46 12.81
CA GLU A 343 -19.80 20.85 14.22
C GLU A 343 -21.16 21.45 14.54
N GLU A 344 -21.69 22.30 13.67
CA GLU A 344 -23.04 22.85 13.81
C GLU A 344 -24.09 21.74 13.77
N ARG A 345 -23.94 20.76 12.85
CA ARG A 345 -24.83 19.60 12.80
C ARG A 345 -24.73 18.76 14.08
N LYS A 346 -23.53 18.61 14.65
CA LYS A 346 -23.32 17.90 15.93
C LYS A 346 -23.99 18.59 17.11
N GLU A 347 -23.91 19.92 17.20
CA GLU A 347 -24.59 20.67 18.27
C GLU A 347 -26.12 20.61 18.11
N LEU A 348 -26.63 20.74 16.88
CA LEU A 348 -28.06 20.56 16.60
C LEU A 348 -28.52 19.14 16.95
N LEU A 349 -27.72 18.13 16.64
CA LEU A 349 -28.05 16.74 16.95
C LEU A 349 -28.25 16.52 18.47
N LYS A 350 -27.44 17.15 19.32
CA LYS A 350 -27.59 17.08 20.79
C LYS A 350 -28.86 17.76 21.30
N ILE A 351 -29.33 18.77 20.59
CA ILE A 351 -30.56 19.50 20.93
C ILE A 351 -31.79 18.73 20.46
N ILE A 352 -31.73 18.08 19.29
CA ILE A 352 -32.87 17.44 18.66
C ILE A 352 -33.12 16.03 19.20
N VAL A 353 -32.07 15.23 19.39
CA VAL A 353 -32.22 13.83 19.82
C VAL A 353 -32.20 13.74 21.34
N GLN A 354 -33.26 13.19 21.93
CA GLN A 354 -33.24 12.80 23.34
C GLN A 354 -32.66 11.39 23.48
N PRO A 355 -31.54 11.21 24.20
CA PRO A 355 -30.95 9.88 24.38
C PRO A 355 -31.89 8.91 25.10
N HIS A 356 -32.01 7.72 24.55
CA HIS A 356 -32.79 6.59 25.04
C HIS A 356 -31.99 5.29 24.85
N PRO A 357 -32.18 4.22 25.64
CA PRO A 357 -31.49 2.94 25.43
C PRO A 357 -31.62 2.33 24.01
N ARG A 358 -32.62 2.74 23.23
CA ARG A 358 -32.83 2.34 21.82
C ARG A 358 -32.41 3.37 20.79
N VAL A 359 -32.18 4.61 21.18
CA VAL A 359 -31.75 5.70 20.30
C VAL A 359 -30.76 6.56 21.06
N ASP A 360 -29.48 6.47 20.72
CA ASP A 360 -28.42 7.18 21.44
C ASP A 360 -27.51 7.94 20.49
N LEU A 361 -26.80 8.93 21.01
CA LEU A 361 -25.83 9.70 20.25
C LEU A 361 -24.52 8.93 20.09
N CYS A 362 -24.02 8.86 18.87
CA CYS A 362 -22.67 8.36 18.63
C CYS A 362 -21.65 9.37 19.18
N LEU A 363 -20.98 8.98 20.26
CA LEU A 363 -19.94 9.78 20.89
C LEU A 363 -18.79 10.07 19.94
N TYR A 364 -18.25 11.28 20.03
CA TYR A 364 -17.09 11.71 19.26
C TYR A 364 -16.05 12.37 20.18
N THR A 365 -14.80 12.40 19.72
CA THR A 365 -13.68 13.07 20.41
C THR A 365 -12.74 13.70 19.39
N GLU A 366 -11.94 14.66 19.84
CA GLU A 366 -10.80 15.19 19.06
C GLU A 366 -9.55 14.32 19.23
N ASP A 367 -9.47 13.51 20.30
CA ASP A 367 -8.36 12.60 20.54
C ASP A 367 -8.58 11.26 19.83
N GLY A 368 -8.28 11.24 18.53
CA GLY A 368 -8.38 10.06 17.69
C GLY A 368 -7.50 8.90 18.19
N LYS A 369 -6.32 9.19 18.76
CA LYS A 369 -5.42 8.18 19.30
C LYS A 369 -6.00 7.46 20.51
N ALA A 370 -6.49 8.21 21.50
CA ALA A 370 -7.10 7.64 22.68
C ALA A 370 -8.33 6.79 22.31
N LEU A 371 -9.15 7.29 21.38
CA LEU A 371 -10.27 6.52 20.87
C LEU A 371 -9.81 5.24 20.18
N PHE A 372 -8.85 5.31 19.26
CA PHE A 372 -8.39 4.12 18.53
C PHE A 372 -7.73 3.08 19.45
N ASN A 373 -7.05 3.51 20.51
CA ASN A 373 -6.53 2.61 21.53
C ASN A 373 -7.66 1.89 22.30
N SER A 374 -8.74 2.60 22.61
CA SER A 374 -9.94 2.01 23.22
C SER A 374 -10.65 1.04 22.26
N ILE A 375 -10.79 1.41 20.97
CA ILE A 375 -11.31 0.52 19.92
C ILE A 375 -10.49 -0.78 19.84
N LYS A 376 -9.16 -0.71 20.00
CA LYS A 376 -8.29 -1.89 20.04
C LYS A 376 -8.52 -2.75 21.28
N SER A 377 -8.62 -2.16 22.46
CA SER A 377 -8.81 -2.91 23.71
C SER A 377 -10.17 -3.62 23.76
N PHE A 378 -11.22 -2.98 23.24
CA PHE A 378 -12.56 -3.57 23.12
C PHE A 378 -12.76 -4.42 21.86
N ASN A 379 -11.75 -4.48 20.99
CA ASN A 379 -11.78 -5.22 19.74
C ASN A 379 -12.92 -4.81 18.78
N LEU A 380 -13.17 -3.51 18.67
CA LEU A 380 -14.18 -2.92 17.79
C LEU A 380 -13.61 -2.64 16.39
N GLU A 381 -14.48 -2.38 15.40
CA GLU A 381 -14.11 -2.36 13.97
C GLU A 381 -13.09 -1.26 13.61
N GLY A 382 -13.19 -0.08 14.23
CA GLY A 382 -12.34 1.04 13.87
C GLY A 382 -12.84 2.39 14.37
N VAL A 383 -12.37 3.43 13.70
CA VAL A 383 -12.72 4.84 13.90
C VAL A 383 -13.13 5.44 12.55
N ILE A 384 -14.10 6.35 12.56
CA ILE A 384 -14.38 7.26 11.45
C ILE A 384 -13.83 8.63 11.84
N ALA A 385 -12.92 9.17 11.03
CA ALA A 385 -12.45 10.54 11.12
C ALA A 385 -13.29 11.41 10.19
N LYS A 386 -14.00 12.41 10.73
CA LYS A 386 -14.84 13.34 9.98
C LYS A 386 -14.22 14.74 10.02
N LEU A 387 -13.97 15.33 8.85
CA LEU A 387 -13.32 16.63 8.72
C LEU A 387 -14.21 17.74 9.30
N LYS A 388 -13.64 18.56 10.18
CA LYS A 388 -14.24 19.79 10.71
C LYS A 388 -14.58 20.76 9.59
N GLY A 389 -15.66 21.53 9.73
CA GLY A 389 -16.16 22.45 8.71
C GLY A 389 -16.77 21.79 7.47
N SER A 390 -16.78 20.46 7.36
CA SER A 390 -17.23 19.78 6.14
C SER A 390 -18.76 19.70 6.01
N PRO A 391 -19.31 19.90 4.80
CA PRO A 391 -20.72 19.65 4.54
C PRO A 391 -21.01 18.15 4.50
N TYR A 392 -22.29 17.79 4.57
CA TYR A 392 -22.74 16.44 4.27
C TYR A 392 -22.88 16.26 2.75
N GLU A 393 -22.34 15.17 2.20
CA GLU A 393 -22.36 14.89 0.75
C GLU A 393 -23.20 13.63 0.43
N PRO A 394 -24.52 13.77 0.16
CA PRO A 394 -25.39 12.63 -0.07
C PRO A 394 -24.93 11.74 -1.23
N GLY A 395 -24.97 10.42 -1.02
CA GLY A 395 -24.67 9.41 -2.04
C GLY A 395 -23.21 9.34 -2.50
N LYS A 396 -22.34 10.24 -2.02
CA LYS A 396 -20.93 10.29 -2.42
C LYS A 396 -20.04 9.54 -1.44
N ARG A 397 -18.99 8.92 -1.97
CA ARG A 397 -17.86 8.48 -1.15
C ARG A 397 -17.02 9.72 -0.82
N SER A 398 -17.45 10.44 0.22
CA SER A 398 -16.81 11.68 0.64
C SER A 398 -15.35 11.46 1.02
N ARG A 399 -14.51 12.46 0.71
CA ARG A 399 -13.14 12.55 1.23
C ARG A 399 -13.08 13.14 2.63
N CYS A 400 -14.19 13.73 3.11
CA CYS A 400 -14.30 14.32 4.42
C CYS A 400 -14.47 13.26 5.52
N TRP A 401 -14.93 12.05 5.18
CA TRP A 401 -15.14 10.95 6.12
C TRP A 401 -14.19 9.80 5.80
N LEU A 402 -13.22 9.59 6.68
CA LEU A 402 -12.15 8.61 6.49
C LEU A 402 -12.29 7.48 7.50
N LYS A 403 -12.31 6.25 6.99
CA LYS A 403 -12.39 5.04 7.82
C LYS A 403 -10.98 4.57 8.23
N ILE A 404 -10.76 4.41 9.53
CA ILE A 404 -9.51 3.90 10.11
C ILE A 404 -9.85 2.59 10.82
N LYS A 405 -9.59 1.46 10.15
CA LYS A 405 -10.01 0.14 10.65
C LYS A 405 -8.96 -0.49 11.56
N ASN A 406 -9.41 -1.13 12.63
CA ASN A 406 -8.60 -1.95 13.50
C ASN A 406 -8.38 -3.34 12.88
N TYR A 407 -7.44 -3.42 11.96
CA TYR A 407 -7.12 -4.68 11.32
C TYR A 407 -6.22 -5.56 12.19
N LYS A 408 -6.58 -6.83 12.32
CA LYS A 408 -5.74 -7.88 12.89
C LYS A 408 -4.92 -8.57 11.81
N THR A 409 -3.85 -9.23 12.21
CA THR A 409 -3.08 -10.11 11.33
C THR A 409 -2.94 -11.48 11.94
N ILE A 410 -3.01 -12.51 11.09
CA ILE A 410 -2.71 -13.89 11.45
C ILE A 410 -1.80 -14.51 10.40
N ASP A 411 -0.88 -15.35 10.85
CA ASP A 411 -0.11 -16.21 9.95
C ASP A 411 -0.95 -17.46 9.68
N ALA A 412 -1.39 -17.66 8.44
CA ALA A 412 -2.25 -18.76 8.03
C ALA A 412 -1.58 -19.62 6.95
N ILE A 413 -1.89 -20.91 6.95
CA ILE A 413 -1.37 -21.87 5.99
C ILE A 413 -2.20 -21.79 4.70
N ILE A 414 -1.54 -21.79 3.55
CA ILE A 414 -2.20 -21.90 2.25
C ILE A 414 -2.42 -23.39 1.96
N CYS A 415 -3.68 -23.80 1.88
CA CYS A 415 -4.08 -25.20 1.68
C CYS A 415 -4.61 -25.47 0.27
N GLY A 416 -4.94 -24.43 -0.49
CA GLY A 416 -5.44 -24.57 -1.86
C GLY A 416 -5.82 -23.24 -2.46
N TYR A 417 -6.40 -23.27 -3.65
CA TYR A 417 -6.95 -22.09 -4.30
C TYR A 417 -8.18 -22.42 -5.16
N THR A 418 -9.05 -21.43 -5.37
CA THR A 418 -10.18 -21.52 -6.30
C THR A 418 -9.80 -20.87 -7.64
N TYR A 419 -10.47 -21.25 -8.73
CA TYR A 419 -10.30 -20.56 -10.02
C TYR A 419 -10.88 -19.13 -9.99
N GLY A 420 -10.23 -18.22 -10.71
CA GLY A 420 -10.75 -16.87 -10.91
C GLY A 420 -11.88 -16.85 -11.94
N LYS A 421 -12.76 -15.85 -11.86
CA LYS A 421 -13.84 -15.61 -12.83
C LYS A 421 -13.67 -14.23 -13.47
N GLY A 422 -14.18 -14.05 -14.70
CA GLY A 422 -14.10 -12.78 -15.43
C GLY A 422 -12.64 -12.35 -15.68
N ILE A 423 -12.30 -11.10 -15.34
CA ILE A 423 -10.94 -10.54 -15.49
C ILE A 423 -9.87 -11.36 -14.73
N ARG A 424 -10.28 -12.11 -13.70
CA ARG A 424 -9.38 -12.98 -12.93
C ARG A 424 -9.26 -14.40 -13.48
N SER A 425 -9.90 -14.75 -14.60
CA SER A 425 -9.81 -16.09 -15.18
C SER A 425 -8.39 -16.59 -15.48
N PRO A 426 -7.38 -15.74 -15.81
CA PRO A 426 -6.00 -16.22 -15.99
C PRO A 426 -5.30 -16.60 -14.67
N TYR A 427 -5.91 -16.26 -13.52
CA TYR A 427 -5.31 -16.37 -12.19
C TYR A 427 -6.22 -17.17 -11.23
N PHE A 428 -5.81 -17.29 -9.97
CA PHE A 428 -6.68 -17.82 -8.92
C PHE A 428 -7.68 -16.75 -8.42
N GLY A 429 -8.84 -17.20 -7.95
CA GLY A 429 -9.90 -16.35 -7.40
C GLY A 429 -9.66 -16.02 -5.93
N ALA A 430 -9.39 -17.04 -5.11
CA ALA A 430 -9.07 -16.91 -3.69
C ALA A 430 -8.16 -18.06 -3.23
N LEU A 431 -7.34 -17.82 -2.20
CA LEU A 431 -6.63 -18.89 -1.50
C LEU A 431 -7.50 -19.47 -0.38
N VAL A 432 -7.41 -20.77 -0.20
CA VAL A 432 -8.03 -21.53 0.90
C VAL A 432 -7.04 -21.59 2.05
N LEU A 433 -7.47 -21.19 3.24
CA LEU A 433 -6.60 -21.00 4.39
C LEU A 433 -6.88 -22.02 5.50
N GLY A 434 -5.84 -22.40 6.24
CA GLY A 434 -5.94 -23.26 7.42
C GLY A 434 -5.03 -22.84 8.57
N LEU A 435 -5.36 -23.35 9.77
CA LEU A 435 -4.55 -23.29 10.99
C LEU A 435 -4.59 -24.64 11.71
N TYR A 436 -3.55 -24.93 12.48
CA TYR A 436 -3.51 -26.09 13.35
C TYR A 436 -4.24 -25.83 14.68
N LYS A 437 -5.17 -26.73 15.02
CA LYS A 437 -5.73 -26.89 16.36
C LYS A 437 -5.24 -28.23 16.91
N GLY A 438 -4.20 -28.20 17.75
CA GLY A 438 -3.42 -29.39 18.07
C GLY A 438 -2.74 -29.94 16.82
N SER A 439 -2.96 -31.22 16.49
CA SER A 439 -2.46 -31.84 15.26
C SER A 439 -3.42 -31.71 14.07
N LYS A 440 -4.65 -31.23 14.28
CA LYS A 440 -5.67 -31.15 13.23
C LYS A 440 -5.59 -29.83 12.49
N LEU A 441 -5.48 -29.89 11.16
CA LEU A 441 -5.60 -28.72 10.30
C LEU A 441 -7.09 -28.34 10.16
N VAL A 442 -7.42 -27.09 10.46
CA VAL A 442 -8.79 -26.56 10.47
C VAL A 442 -8.91 -25.46 9.42
N TYR A 443 -9.98 -25.50 8.64
CA TYR A 443 -10.31 -24.49 7.65
C TYR A 443 -10.73 -23.17 8.31
N ILE A 444 -10.13 -22.05 7.89
CA ILE A 444 -10.39 -20.72 8.48
C ILE A 444 -10.99 -19.71 7.48
N GLY A 445 -11.46 -20.18 6.32
CA GLY A 445 -12.00 -19.30 5.27
C GLY A 445 -11.09 -19.17 4.05
N LYS A 446 -11.46 -18.26 3.15
CA LYS A 446 -10.72 -17.98 1.91
C LYS A 446 -10.38 -16.50 1.78
N VAL A 447 -9.27 -16.20 1.11
CA VAL A 447 -8.81 -14.82 0.87
C VAL A 447 -8.70 -14.51 -0.62
N GLY A 448 -9.52 -13.57 -1.09
CA GLY A 448 -9.59 -13.16 -2.50
C GLY A 448 -9.02 -11.77 -2.79
N THR A 449 -8.51 -11.04 -1.80
CA THR A 449 -8.05 -9.65 -1.98
C THR A 449 -6.64 -9.45 -1.43
N GLY A 450 -6.00 -8.31 -1.76
CA GLY A 450 -4.67 -7.96 -1.24
C GLY A 450 -3.49 -8.28 -2.17
N TRP A 451 -3.73 -8.42 -3.47
CA TRP A 451 -2.72 -8.80 -4.47
C TRP A 451 -2.62 -7.76 -5.56
N THR A 452 -1.42 -7.53 -6.07
CA THR A 452 -1.19 -6.95 -7.40
C THR A 452 -1.19 -8.04 -8.47
N GLU A 453 -1.41 -7.68 -9.73
CA GLU A 453 -1.43 -8.64 -10.84
C GLU A 453 -0.10 -9.44 -10.97
N PRO A 454 1.09 -8.83 -10.86
CA PRO A 454 2.34 -9.59 -10.84
C PRO A 454 2.44 -10.60 -9.68
N GLN A 455 1.89 -10.26 -8.51
CA GLN A 455 1.86 -11.17 -7.35
C GLN A 455 0.94 -12.38 -7.60
N LEU A 456 -0.22 -12.16 -8.23
CA LEU A 456 -1.14 -13.24 -8.60
C LEU A 456 -0.45 -14.25 -9.54
N LYS A 457 0.23 -13.75 -10.58
CA LYS A 457 0.94 -14.60 -11.54
C LYS A 457 2.03 -15.43 -10.87
N ARG A 458 2.92 -14.79 -10.13
CA ARG A 458 4.04 -15.46 -9.44
C ARG A 458 3.55 -16.50 -8.43
N LEU A 459 2.52 -16.17 -7.66
CA LEU A 459 2.01 -17.10 -6.66
C LEU A 459 1.30 -18.29 -7.31
N LEU A 460 0.57 -18.08 -8.40
CA LEU A 460 -0.03 -19.19 -9.14
C LEU A 460 1.02 -20.16 -9.68
N GLU A 461 2.14 -19.66 -10.20
CA GLU A 461 3.25 -20.50 -10.67
C GLU A 461 3.80 -21.39 -9.55
N ILE A 462 3.96 -20.86 -8.34
CA ILE A 462 4.38 -21.63 -7.15
C ILE A 462 3.30 -22.64 -6.75
N LEU A 463 2.03 -22.23 -6.71
CA LEU A 463 0.94 -23.12 -6.27
C LEU A 463 0.75 -24.31 -7.23
N LYS A 464 0.99 -24.11 -8.53
CA LYS A 464 0.95 -25.18 -9.53
C LYS A 464 1.98 -26.28 -9.27
N THR A 465 3.16 -25.96 -8.72
CA THR A 465 4.18 -26.98 -8.39
C THR A 465 3.89 -27.74 -7.10
N LEU A 466 2.93 -27.27 -6.30
CA LEU A 466 2.59 -27.83 -4.99
C LEU A 466 1.26 -28.59 -5.00
N GLN A 467 0.63 -28.79 -6.16
CA GLN A 467 -0.68 -29.41 -6.26
C GLN A 467 -0.70 -30.84 -5.73
N ILE A 468 -1.80 -31.18 -5.06
CA ILE A 468 -2.10 -32.53 -4.59
C ILE A 468 -3.56 -32.87 -4.92
N ASN A 469 -3.85 -34.16 -5.02
CA ASN A 469 -5.22 -34.63 -5.31
C ASN A 469 -6.05 -34.87 -4.05
N THR A 470 -5.42 -34.89 -2.88
CA THR A 470 -6.09 -35.17 -1.61
C THR A 470 -6.64 -33.87 -1.00
N PRO A 471 -7.96 -33.79 -0.74
CA PRO A 471 -8.56 -32.64 -0.07
C PRO A 471 -8.06 -32.50 1.37
N HIS A 472 -7.78 -31.27 1.80
CA HIS A 472 -7.51 -30.97 3.22
C HIS A 472 -8.79 -30.79 4.03
N PHE A 473 -9.84 -30.30 3.38
CA PHE A 473 -11.11 -29.95 4.01
C PHE A 473 -12.27 -30.42 3.17
N ASP A 474 -13.39 -30.73 3.83
CA ASP A 474 -14.67 -30.94 3.17
C ASP A 474 -15.33 -29.56 2.94
N ILE A 475 -15.42 -29.14 1.68
CA ILE A 475 -15.91 -27.81 1.29
C ILE A 475 -16.82 -27.91 0.06
N PRO A 476 -17.90 -27.11 0.01
CA PRO A 476 -18.97 -27.27 -0.99
C PRO A 476 -18.64 -26.61 -2.35
N TYR A 477 -17.37 -26.37 -2.66
CA TYR A 477 -16.95 -25.73 -3.90
C TYR A 477 -15.58 -26.22 -4.36
N GLU A 478 -15.35 -26.11 -5.66
CA GLU A 478 -14.15 -26.62 -6.31
C GLU A 478 -12.87 -25.88 -5.88
N VAL A 479 -11.87 -26.67 -5.49
CA VAL A 479 -10.57 -26.19 -5.03
C VAL A 479 -9.47 -27.05 -5.64
N THR A 480 -8.43 -26.39 -6.14
CA THR A 480 -7.16 -27.03 -6.39
C THR A 480 -6.38 -27.08 -5.08
N TRP A 481 -6.19 -28.28 -4.55
CA TRP A 481 -5.49 -28.49 -3.28
C TRP A 481 -3.98 -28.41 -3.48
N VAL A 482 -3.28 -27.84 -2.50
CA VAL A 482 -1.82 -27.76 -2.51
C VAL A 482 -1.25 -28.32 -1.21
N ARG A 483 0.01 -28.76 -1.24
CA ARG A 483 0.72 -29.16 -0.03
C ARG A 483 0.74 -27.97 0.97
N PRO A 484 0.40 -28.20 2.26
CA PRO A 484 0.26 -27.14 3.25
C PRO A 484 1.64 -26.68 3.77
N CYS A 485 2.52 -26.25 2.88
CA CYS A 485 3.89 -25.85 3.18
C CYS A 485 4.15 -24.33 3.09
N LEU A 486 3.16 -23.56 2.62
CA LEU A 486 3.28 -22.11 2.47
C LEU A 486 2.48 -21.39 3.55
N VAL A 487 3.12 -20.42 4.21
CA VAL A 487 2.50 -19.55 5.20
C VAL A 487 2.33 -18.14 4.64
N ALA A 488 1.19 -17.52 4.94
CA ALA A 488 0.87 -16.16 4.55
C ALA A 488 0.40 -15.32 5.74
N VAL A 489 0.82 -14.06 5.77
CA VAL A 489 0.22 -13.06 6.66
C VAL A 489 -1.10 -12.61 6.06
N ILE A 490 -2.19 -12.92 6.76
CA ILE A 490 -3.55 -12.54 6.40
C ILE A 490 -4.02 -11.46 7.36
N GLN A 491 -4.44 -10.33 6.80
CA GLN A 491 -5.09 -9.28 7.55
C GLN A 491 -6.60 -9.52 7.55
N TYR A 492 -7.25 -9.40 8.71
CA TYR A 492 -8.69 -9.64 8.87
C TYR A 492 -9.29 -8.67 9.92
N ILE A 493 -10.61 -8.62 10.04
CA ILE A 493 -11.30 -7.78 11.03
C ILE A 493 -11.50 -8.59 12.32
N GLU A 494 -12.24 -9.70 12.22
CA GLU A 494 -12.56 -10.55 13.36
C GLU A 494 -12.79 -12.01 12.96
N TRP A 495 -12.95 -12.87 13.96
CA TRP A 495 -13.33 -14.27 13.80
C TRP A 495 -14.85 -14.40 13.75
N THR A 496 -15.36 -15.22 12.83
CA THR A 496 -16.77 -15.62 12.83
C THR A 496 -17.04 -16.69 13.88
N GLN A 497 -18.31 -16.91 14.24
CA GLN A 497 -18.72 -18.02 15.13
C GLN A 497 -18.25 -19.39 14.59
N ASP A 498 -18.26 -19.57 13.27
CA ASP A 498 -17.77 -20.79 12.60
C ASP A 498 -16.23 -20.84 12.42
N LEU A 499 -15.46 -20.05 13.17
CA LEU A 499 -13.99 -19.98 13.10
C LEU A 499 -13.43 -19.62 11.72
N ARG A 500 -14.09 -18.68 11.02
CA ARG A 500 -13.61 -18.12 9.74
C ARG A 500 -13.11 -16.69 9.94
N LEU A 501 -12.24 -16.24 9.05
CA LEU A 501 -11.79 -14.83 9.03
C LEU A 501 -12.83 -13.95 8.33
N ARG A 502 -13.29 -12.87 8.99
CA ARG A 502 -14.16 -11.85 8.38
C ARG A 502 -13.32 -10.80 7.64
N ASN A 503 -13.69 -10.52 6.39
CA ASN A 503 -13.01 -9.60 5.46
C ASN A 503 -11.48 -9.80 5.34
N PRO A 504 -11.01 -11.02 5.02
CA PRO A 504 -9.59 -11.31 4.91
C PRO A 504 -8.97 -10.65 3.67
N SER A 505 -7.75 -10.16 3.81
CA SER A 505 -6.90 -9.66 2.74
C SER A 505 -5.47 -10.16 2.92
N PHE A 506 -4.85 -10.62 1.84
CA PHE A 506 -3.47 -11.06 1.86
C PHE A 506 -2.52 -9.88 2.02
N LYS A 507 -1.40 -10.10 2.71
CA LYS A 507 -0.32 -9.12 2.83
C LYS A 507 0.99 -9.59 2.23
N ARG A 508 1.47 -10.76 2.63
CA ARG A 508 2.76 -11.31 2.18
C ARG A 508 2.87 -12.78 2.54
N LEU A 509 3.77 -13.48 1.85
CA LEU A 509 4.24 -14.81 2.27
C LEU A 509 5.24 -14.69 3.44
N ARG A 510 5.30 -15.75 4.24
CA ARG A 510 6.27 -15.97 5.32
C ARG A 510 7.07 -17.22 4.97
N PHE A 511 8.25 -17.03 4.38
CA PHE A 511 9.18 -18.13 4.13
C PHE A 511 10.00 -18.49 5.37
N ASP A 512 9.98 -17.61 6.36
CA ASP A 512 10.67 -17.72 7.65
C ASP A 512 9.88 -18.49 8.71
N LYS A 513 8.65 -18.92 8.42
CA LYS A 513 7.75 -19.55 9.38
C LYS A 513 7.29 -20.91 8.89
N SER A 514 7.33 -21.92 9.76
CA SER A 514 6.84 -23.25 9.42
C SER A 514 5.29 -23.29 9.52
N PRO A 515 4.62 -24.12 8.71
CA PRO A 515 3.17 -24.34 8.81
C PRO A 515 2.75 -24.78 10.21
N GLU A 516 3.54 -25.62 10.86
CA GLU A 516 3.26 -26.17 12.19
C GLU A 516 3.17 -25.06 13.27
N ASP A 517 3.80 -23.91 13.05
CA ASP A 517 3.73 -22.73 13.93
C ASP A 517 2.45 -21.90 13.74
N CYS A 518 1.62 -22.23 12.75
CA CYS A 518 0.36 -21.53 12.47
C CYS A 518 -0.77 -22.16 13.28
N LYS A 519 -0.79 -21.90 14.59
CA LYS A 519 -1.74 -22.48 15.55
C LYS A 519 -2.85 -21.51 15.97
N PHE A 520 -3.98 -22.05 16.44
CA PHE A 520 -4.94 -21.27 17.21
C PHE A 520 -4.33 -20.89 18.57
N ASN A 521 -4.31 -19.61 18.92
CA ASN A 521 -3.97 -19.16 20.27
C ASN A 521 -5.19 -19.31 21.20
N GLU A 522 -4.96 -19.57 22.49
CA GLU A 522 -6.00 -19.80 23.52
C GLU A 522 -7.00 -18.63 23.70
N ALA A 523 -6.65 -17.42 23.25
CA ALA A 523 -7.57 -16.27 23.22
C ALA A 523 -8.65 -16.34 22.11
N ILE A 524 -8.57 -17.29 21.17
CA ILE A 524 -9.53 -17.50 20.08
C ILE A 524 -10.65 -18.47 20.50
N THR A 525 -10.44 -19.22 21.59
CA THR A 525 -11.31 -20.30 22.06
C THR A 525 -12.48 -19.85 22.95
N THR A 526 -12.53 -18.61 23.41
CA THR A 526 -13.58 -18.10 24.31
C THR A 526 -14.91 -17.75 23.66
N VAL A 527 -15.07 -17.97 22.34
CA VAL A 527 -16.38 -17.84 21.67
C VAL A 527 -17.27 -19.08 21.90
N LYS A 528 -16.75 -20.11 22.59
CA LYS A 528 -17.53 -21.21 23.14
C LYS A 528 -17.28 -21.31 24.64
N GLY A 529 -18.02 -20.52 25.40
CA GLY A 529 -18.25 -20.66 26.83
C GLY A 529 -19.70 -20.33 27.09
#